data_AF-A0A6N7VAU8-F1
#
_entry.id   AF-A0A6N7VAU8-F1
#
_cell.length_a   1.000
_cell.length_b   1.000
_cell.length_c   1.000
_cell.angle_alpha   90.00
_cell.angle_beta   90.00
_cell.angle_gamma   90.00
#
_symmetry.space_group_name_H-M   'P 1'
#
loop_
_entity.id
_entity.type
_entity.pdbx_description
1 polymer ?
#
loop_
_entity_poly.entity_id
_entity_poly.type
_entity_poly.pdbx_seq_one_letter_code
_entity_poly.pdbx_strand_id
1 'polypeptide(L)'
;MYNEIDLHQMNFDDALRVFITKYNSLYKKGERREIMVIHGYGSKFLDSTPVIRTKIREYFLRNKECVKMRLDMNPGVTYVMPLKPLPLPKKKKR
;
A
#
# COMPACT_ATOMS: atom_id res chain seq x y z
N MET A 1 6.36 17.76 1.09
CA MET A 1 5.15 17.18 1.69
C MET A 1 4.75 15.97 0.87
N TYR A 2 4.64 14.80 1.50
CA TYR A 2 4.21 13.54 0.88
C TYR A 2 2.69 13.39 0.97
N ASN A 3 2.11 12.61 0.07
CA ASN A 3 0.73 12.14 0.25
C ASN A 3 0.73 10.98 1.24
N GLU A 4 -0.28 10.88 2.10
CA GLU A 4 -0.36 9.81 3.10
C GLU A 4 -1.54 8.88 2.81
N ILE A 5 -1.26 7.58 2.83
CA ILE A 5 -2.29 6.55 2.80
C ILE A 5 -2.14 5.70 4.05
N ASP A 6 -3.05 5.93 4.98
CA ASP A 6 -3.12 5.17 6.22
C ASP A 6 -3.96 3.90 6.08
N LEU A 7 -3.33 2.77 6.38
CA LEU A 7 -3.85 1.41 6.34
C LEU A 7 -3.74 0.70 7.70
N HIS A 8 -3.29 1.40 8.76
CA HIS A 8 -3.15 0.78 10.08
C HIS A 8 -4.52 0.31 10.60
N GLN A 9 -4.53 -0.75 11.41
CA GLN A 9 -5.74 -1.35 12.01
C GLN A 9 -6.76 -1.94 11.03
N MET A 10 -6.44 -2.03 9.74
CA MET A 10 -7.31 -2.69 8.75
C MET A 10 -6.95 -4.18 8.63
N ASN A 11 -7.89 -5.01 8.18
CA ASN A 11 -7.51 -6.30 7.60
C ASN A 11 -6.89 -6.08 6.21
N PHE A 12 -6.21 -7.09 5.66
CA PHE A 12 -5.49 -6.94 4.39
C PHE A 12 -6.39 -6.61 3.19
N ASP A 13 -7.57 -7.22 3.10
CA ASP A 13 -8.47 -7.03 1.96
C ASP A 13 -8.99 -5.58 1.91
N ASP A 14 -9.34 -5.02 3.08
CA ASP A 14 -9.73 -3.61 3.21
C ASP A 14 -8.56 -2.67 2.96
N ALA A 15 -7.39 -2.96 3.54
CA ALA A 15 -6.18 -2.17 3.33
C ALA A 15 -5.81 -2.06 1.84
N LEU A 16 -5.85 -3.20 1.12
CA LEU A 16 -5.54 -3.23 -0.30
C LEU A 16 -6.56 -2.43 -1.12
N ARG A 17 -7.85 -2.58 -0.81
CA ARG A 17 -8.92 -1.82 -1.49
C ARG A 17 -8.79 -0.31 -1.26
N VAL A 18 -8.53 0.12 -0.03
CA VAL A 18 -8.32 1.53 0.31
C VAL A 18 -7.09 2.07 -0.39
N PHE A 19 -5.98 1.32 -0.37
CA PHE A 19 -4.75 1.71 -1.05
C PHE A 19 -4.99 1.94 -2.54
N ILE A 20 -5.54 0.96 -3.27
CA ILE A 20 -5.75 1.05 -4.72
C ILE A 20 -6.68 2.24 -5.05
N THR A 21 -7.74 2.42 -4.28
CA THR A 21 -8.69 3.52 -4.47
C THR A 21 -8.01 4.88 -4.33
N LYS A 22 -7.31 5.10 -3.21
CA LYS A 22 -6.63 6.37 -2.94
C LYS A 22 -5.47 6.62 -3.90
N TYR A 23 -4.64 5.62 -4.14
CA TYR A 23 -3.53 5.68 -5.10
C TYR A 23 -4.04 6.08 -6.49
N ASN A 24 -5.08 5.42 -7.00
CA ASN A 24 -5.60 5.70 -8.34
C ASN A 24 -6.28 7.06 -8.40
N SER A 25 -6.91 7.52 -7.31
CA SER A 25 -7.46 8.88 -7.22
C SER A 25 -6.34 9.92 -7.33
N LEU A 26 -5.24 9.74 -6.59
CA LEU A 26 -4.06 10.62 -6.67
C LEU A 26 -3.47 10.63 -8.09
N TYR A 27 -3.25 9.45 -8.68
CA TYR A 27 -2.71 9.34 -10.04
C TYR A 27 -3.58 10.08 -11.07
N LYS A 28 -4.91 9.93 -10.99
CA LYS A 28 -5.86 10.59 -11.88
C LYS A 28 -5.87 12.11 -11.74
N LYS A 29 -5.54 12.63 -10.56
CA LYS A 29 -5.36 14.07 -10.30
C LYS A 29 -4.02 14.61 -10.80
N GLY A 30 -3.15 13.76 -11.35
CA GLY A 30 -1.80 14.15 -11.77
C GLY A 30 -0.78 14.16 -10.63
N GLU A 31 -1.16 13.71 -9.43
CA GLU A 31 -0.25 13.65 -8.28
C GLU A 31 0.75 12.50 -8.45
N ARG A 32 1.99 12.84 -8.80
CA ARG A 32 3.11 11.88 -8.97
C ARG A 32 4.12 11.92 -7.84
N ARG A 33 3.83 12.66 -6.78
CA ARG A 33 4.67 12.73 -5.58
C ARG A 33 4.71 11.38 -4.88
N GLU A 34 5.76 11.16 -4.11
CA GLU A 34 5.88 9.96 -3.27
C GLU A 34 4.74 9.92 -2.25
N ILE A 35 4.22 8.71 -2.04
CA ILE A 35 3.14 8.39 -1.12
C ILE A 35 3.73 7.61 0.05
N MET A 36 3.50 8.10 1.26
CA MET A 36 3.80 7.38 2.50
C MET A 36 2.64 6.42 2.82
N VAL A 37 2.90 5.11 2.73
CA VAL A 37 1.93 4.06 3.05
C VAL A 37 2.17 3.59 4.47
N ILE A 38 1.27 3.97 5.38
CA ILE A 38 1.34 3.61 6.80
C ILE A 38 0.58 2.30 6.98
N HIS A 39 1.27 1.20 7.22
CA HIS A 39 0.64 -0.11 7.44
C HIS A 39 0.85 -0.65 8.87
N GLY A 40 1.59 0.10 9.69
CA GLY A 40 1.97 -0.29 11.04
C GLY A 40 3.06 -1.37 11.07
N TYR A 41 3.61 -1.59 12.25
CA TYR A 41 4.73 -2.53 12.47
C TYR A 41 4.33 -4.00 12.31
N GLY A 42 3.03 -4.31 12.42
CA GLY A 42 2.51 -5.67 12.50
C GLY A 42 1.79 -5.90 13.83
N SER A 43 1.59 -7.15 14.20
CA SER A 43 0.97 -7.48 15.48
C SER A 43 1.96 -7.28 16.64
N LYS A 44 1.41 -7.03 17.84
CA LYS A 44 2.16 -6.80 19.07
C LYS A 44 2.76 -8.10 19.66
N PHE A 45 2.37 -9.26 19.13
CA PHE A 45 2.85 -10.56 19.57
C PHE A 45 4.16 -10.93 18.86
N LEU A 46 5.16 -11.38 19.63
CA LEU A 46 6.53 -11.63 19.16
C LEU A 46 6.60 -12.60 17.96
N ASP A 47 5.65 -13.56 17.88
CA ASP A 47 5.64 -14.62 16.86
C ASP A 47 4.63 -14.42 15.73
N SER A 48 4.08 -13.21 15.59
CA SER A 48 3.01 -12.95 14.62
C SER A 48 3.54 -12.32 13.33
N THR A 49 3.16 -12.90 12.19
CA THR A 49 3.49 -12.35 10.88
C THR A 49 2.86 -10.96 10.70
N PRO A 50 3.63 -9.93 10.29
CA PRO A 50 3.09 -8.59 10.03
C PRO A 50 2.31 -8.58 8.71
N VAL A 51 1.07 -9.10 8.75
CA VAL A 51 0.27 -9.49 7.58
C VAL A 51 0.17 -8.38 6.54
N ILE A 52 -0.17 -7.15 6.94
CA ILE A 52 -0.33 -6.03 6.01
C ILE A 52 1.02 -5.68 5.37
N ARG A 53 2.07 -5.48 6.17
CA ARG A 53 3.42 -5.16 5.69
C ARG A 53 3.89 -6.16 4.63
N THR A 54 3.78 -7.45 4.91
CA THR A 54 4.25 -8.50 3.98
C THR A 54 3.42 -8.49 2.71
N LYS A 55 2.10 -8.61 2.82
CA LYS A 55 1.22 -8.75 1.66
C LYS A 55 1.14 -7.49 0.79
N ILE A 56 1.20 -6.30 1.38
CA ILE A 56 1.19 -5.03 0.63
C ILE A 56 2.48 -4.85 -0.17
N ARG A 57 3.64 -5.17 0.42
CA ARG A 57 4.94 -5.09 -0.26
C ARG A 57 5.04 -6.11 -1.39
N GLU A 58 4.58 -7.34 -1.17
CA GLU A 58 4.45 -8.31 -2.25
C GLU A 58 3.54 -7.82 -3.39
N TYR A 59 2.42 -7.18 -3.05
CA TYR A 59 1.54 -6.60 -4.06
C TYR A 59 2.27 -5.52 -4.87
N PHE A 60 3.08 -4.66 -4.24
CA PHE A 60 3.88 -3.66 -4.97
C PHE A 60 4.91 -4.31 -5.88
N LEU A 61 5.62 -5.34 -5.41
CA LEU A 61 6.58 -6.08 -6.22
C LEU A 61 5.95 -6.75 -7.44
N ARG A 62 4.73 -7.29 -7.28
CA ARG A 62 3.94 -7.88 -8.38
C ARG A 62 3.42 -6.86 -9.39
N ASN A 63 3.34 -5.59 -9.03
CA ASN A 63 2.81 -4.51 -9.88
C ASN A 63 3.87 -3.41 -10.11
N LYS A 64 5.14 -3.79 -10.26
CA LYS A 64 6.29 -2.86 -10.35
C LYS A 64 6.22 -1.89 -11.53
N GLU A 65 5.48 -2.25 -12.57
CA GLU A 65 5.17 -1.43 -13.74
C GLU A 65 4.15 -0.32 -13.43
N CYS A 66 3.35 -0.48 -12.39
CA CYS A 66 2.41 0.52 -11.90
C CYS A 66 2.99 1.31 -10.73
N VAL A 67 3.73 0.68 -9.82
CA VAL A 67 4.18 1.31 -8.58
C VAL A 67 5.64 1.01 -8.28
N LYS A 68 6.44 2.06 -8.02
CA LYS A 68 7.81 1.91 -7.56
C LYS A 68 7.86 1.98 -6.05
N MET A 69 8.37 0.93 -5.40
CA MET A 69 8.51 0.85 -3.95
C MET A 69 9.89 1.33 -3.49
N ARG A 70 9.93 2.04 -2.36
CA ARG A 70 11.14 2.37 -1.60
C ARG A 70 10.92 2.03 -0.13
N LEU A 71 11.91 1.38 0.48
CA LEU A 71 11.91 1.08 1.91
C LEU A 71 12.62 2.19 2.68
N ASP A 72 12.24 2.33 3.95
CA ASP A 72 12.81 3.28 4.90
C ASP A 72 13.21 2.56 6.19
N MET A 73 13.96 3.22 7.06
CA MET A 73 14.31 2.69 8.38
C MET A 73 13.08 2.44 9.26
N ASN A 74 11.98 3.17 9.06
CA ASN A 74 10.72 2.89 9.75
C ASN A 74 10.03 1.67 9.12
N PRO A 75 10.00 0.50 9.80
CA PRO A 75 9.42 -0.70 9.22
C PRO A 75 7.88 -0.68 9.22
N GLY A 76 7.23 0.28 9.88
CA GLY A 76 5.78 0.50 9.85
C GLY A 76 5.29 1.28 8.63
N VAL A 77 6.21 1.72 7.78
CA VAL A 77 5.94 2.53 6.60
C VAL A 77 6.58 1.90 5.36
N THR A 78 5.94 2.12 4.21
CA THR A 78 6.53 1.87 2.90
C THR A 78 6.25 3.07 2.01
N TYR A 79 7.26 3.54 1.29
CA TYR A 79 7.08 4.66 0.36
C TYR A 79 6.85 4.13 -1.05
N VAL A 80 5.95 4.76 -1.79
CA VAL A 80 5.66 4.38 -3.17
C VAL A 80 5.54 5.58 -4.10
N MET A 81 6.06 5.46 -5.31
CA MET A 81 5.86 6.45 -6.38
C MET A 81 4.83 5.93 -7.40
N PRO A 82 3.85 6.75 -7.78
CA PRO A 82 2.89 6.38 -8.82
C PRO A 82 3.49 6.40 -10.23
N LEU A 83 3.42 5.28 -10.97
CA LEU A 83 3.87 5.18 -12.37
C LEU A 83 2.71 5.01 -13.35
N LYS A 84 1.72 4.17 -13.01
CA LYS A 84 0.49 3.91 -13.78
C LYS A 84 -0.67 3.56 -12.84
N PRO A 85 -1.94 3.64 -13.28
CA PRO A 85 -3.05 3.17 -12.48
C PRO A 85 -2.88 1.69 -12.10
N LEU A 86 -3.18 1.36 -10.84
CA LEU A 86 -3.22 -0.01 -10.35
C LEU A 86 -4.52 -0.70 -10.76
N PRO A 87 -4.49 -2.02 -11.04
CA PRO A 87 -5.69 -2.78 -11.33
C PRO A 87 -6.62 -2.82 -10.12
N LEU A 88 -7.93 -2.63 -10.35
CA LEU A 88 -8.92 -2.78 -9.30
C LEU A 88 -8.99 -4.26 -8.85
N PRO A 89 -9.15 -4.54 -7.55
CA PRO A 89 -9.30 -5.90 -7.07
C PRO A 89 -10.55 -6.51 -7.72
N LYS A 90 -10.41 -7.70 -8.32
CA LYS A 90 -11.55 -8.45 -8.88
C LYS A 90 -12.55 -8.68 -7.75
N LYS A 91 -13.82 -8.31 -7.95
CA LYS A 91 -14.89 -8.67 -7.01
C LYS A 91 -14.89 -10.19 -6.90
N LYS A 92 -14.65 -10.74 -5.70
CA LYS A 92 -14.97 -12.15 -5.44
C LYS A 92 -16.48 -12.28 -5.68
N LYS A 93 -16.88 -13.14 -6.63
CA LYS A 93 -18.28 -13.55 -6.74
C LYS A 93 -18.64 -14.20 -5.40
N ARG A 94 -19.64 -13.66 -4.72
CA ARG A 94 -20.21 -14.26 -3.51
C ARG A 94 -20.91 -15.55 -3.87
#